data_AF-A0A1Y2K1D1-F1
#
_entry.id   AF-A0A1Y2K1D1-F1
#
_cell.length_a   1.000
_cell.length_b   1.000
_cell.length_c   1.000
_cell.angle_alpha   90.00
_cell.angle_beta   90.00
_cell.angle_gamma   90.00
#
_symmetry.space_group_name_H-M   'P 1'
#
loop_
_entity.id
_entity.type
_entity.pdbx_description
1 polymer ?
#
loop_
_entity_poly.entity_id
_entity_poly.type
_entity_poly.pdbx_seq_one_letter_code
_entity_poly.pdbx_strand_id
1 'polypeptide(L)'
;WPATLGAMMDLALMFELLIEDRESRAPAILLRSEGLRLIDDLNGLIGLEAESDDTSAAAVPRVCARLTAAGYKLRSSVDAAEFAEQRRSTLAGYAPLLSILAPRRRP
;
A
#
# COMPACT_ATOMS: atom_id res chain seq x y z
N TRP A 1 9.33 7.81 8.77
CA TRP A 1 9.73 6.54 8.13
C TRP A 1 8.55 5.57 7.89
N PRO A 2 7.46 5.50 8.69
CA PRO A 2 6.33 4.62 8.35
C PRO A 2 5.63 5.03 7.05
N ALA A 3 5.57 6.34 6.76
CA ALA A 3 5.05 6.84 5.48
C ALA A 3 5.84 6.31 4.28
N THR A 4 7.16 6.21 4.42
CA THR A 4 8.04 5.68 3.36
C THR A 4 7.80 4.19 3.16
N LEU A 5 7.73 3.42 4.25
CA LEU A 5 7.44 1.98 4.18
C LEU A 5 6.05 1.73 3.56
N GLY A 6 5.03 2.46 3.99
CA GLY A 6 3.69 2.40 3.40
C GLY A 6 3.68 2.72 1.91
N ALA A 7 4.43 3.76 1.48
CA ALA A 7 4.56 4.09 0.06
C ALA A 7 5.28 2.99 -0.74
N MET A 8 6.30 2.35 -0.17
CA MET A 8 6.99 1.22 -0.79
C MET A 8 6.08 -0.01 -0.93
N MET A 9 5.23 -0.28 0.06
CA MET A 9 4.26 -1.38 0.01
C MET A 9 3.12 -1.09 -0.97
N ASP A 10 2.64 0.16 -1.05
CA ASP A 10 1.70 0.59 -2.09
C ASP A 10 2.30 0.39 -3.49
N LEU A 11 3.58 0.75 -3.68
CA LEU A 11 4.28 0.51 -4.95
C LEU A 11 4.42 -0.99 -5.25
N ALA A 12 4.78 -1.79 -4.26
CA ALA A 12 4.86 -3.23 -4.38
C ALA A 12 3.51 -3.83 -4.82
N LEU A 13 2.41 -3.39 -4.21
CA LEU A 13 1.07 -3.81 -4.59
C LEU A 13 0.71 -3.44 -6.05
N MET A 14 1.18 -2.29 -6.54
CA MET A 14 1.01 -1.91 -7.96
C MET A 14 1.77 -2.86 -8.89
N PHE A 15 3.01 -3.25 -8.55
CA PHE A 15 3.76 -4.25 -9.32
C PHE A 15 3.14 -5.65 -9.25
N GLU A 16 2.51 -5.99 -8.14
CA GLU A 16 1.86 -7.28 -7.95
C GLU A 16 0.56 -7.41 -8.77
N LEU A 17 -0.28 -6.37 -8.75
CA LEU A 17 -1.67 -6.45 -9.23
C LEU A 17 -1.97 -5.61 -10.47
N LEU A 18 -1.25 -4.51 -10.73
CA LEU A 18 -1.59 -3.56 -11.80
C LEU A 18 -0.62 -3.62 -12.99
N ILE A 19 0.68 -3.71 -12.72
CA ILE A 19 1.73 -3.61 -13.75
C ILE A 19 2.00 -5.00 -14.34
N GLU A 20 2.10 -5.07 -15.67
CA GLU A 20 2.50 -6.26 -16.42
C GLU A 20 4.03 -6.38 -16.48
N ASP A 21 4.66 -6.51 -15.32
CA ASP A 21 6.10 -6.75 -15.20
C ASP A 21 6.34 -8.05 -14.42
N ARG A 22 6.77 -9.09 -15.14
CA ARG A 22 7.01 -10.40 -14.54
C ARG A 22 8.27 -10.44 -13.68
N GLU A 23 9.28 -9.65 -14.01
CA GLU A 23 10.58 -9.69 -13.34
C GLU A 23 10.48 -9.07 -11.94
N SER A 24 9.76 -7.95 -11.82
CA SER A 24 9.58 -7.25 -10.54
C SER A 24 8.50 -7.87 -9.64
N ARG A 25 7.66 -8.78 -10.15
CA ARG A 25 6.52 -9.30 -9.40
C ARG A 25 6.91 -10.07 -8.14
N ALA A 26 7.87 -10.98 -8.22
CA ALA A 26 8.29 -11.75 -7.05
C ALA A 26 8.97 -10.88 -5.97
N PRO A 27 9.92 -9.97 -6.32
CA PRO A 27 10.44 -8.98 -5.38
C PRO A 27 9.35 -8.10 -4.74
N ALA A 28 8.34 -7.69 -5.51
CA ALA A 28 7.23 -6.88 -5.00
C ALA A 28 6.40 -7.64 -3.96
N ILE A 29 6.03 -8.89 -4.23
CA ILE A 29 5.31 -9.74 -3.26
C ILE A 29 6.10 -9.85 -1.96
N LEU A 30 7.42 -10.10 -2.05
CA LEU A 30 8.28 -10.22 -0.87
C LEU A 30 8.37 -8.91 -0.07
N LEU A 31 8.58 -7.78 -0.75
CA LEU A 31 8.61 -6.46 -0.09
C LEU A 31 7.30 -6.19 0.66
N ARG A 32 6.16 -6.54 0.05
CA ARG A 32 4.86 -6.35 0.67
C ARG A 32 4.67 -7.27 1.88
N SER A 33 5.02 -8.56 1.79
CA SER A 33 4.86 -9.50 2.90
C SER A 33 5.75 -9.14 4.10
N GLU A 34 7.02 -8.81 3.85
CA GLU A 34 7.95 -8.44 4.91
C GLU A 34 7.60 -7.07 5.51
N GLY A 35 7.12 -6.12 4.69
CA GLY A 35 6.63 -4.83 5.16
C GLY A 35 5.42 -4.97 6.09
N LEU A 36 4.44 -5.83 5.74
CA LEU A 36 3.29 -6.11 6.59
C LEU A 36 3.71 -6.72 7.93
N ARG A 37 4.58 -7.75 7.90
CA ARG A 37 5.07 -8.38 9.14
C ARG A 37 5.77 -7.38 10.05
N LEU A 38 6.65 -6.54 9.48
CA LEU A 38 7.36 -5.52 10.25
C LEU A 38 6.40 -4.53 10.92
N ILE A 39 5.36 -4.10 10.21
CA ILE A 39 4.34 -3.19 10.75
C ILE A 39 3.56 -3.85 11.88
N ASP A 40 3.13 -5.10 11.69
CA ASP A 40 2.41 -5.85 12.72
C ASP A 40 3.26 -6.02 13.99
N ASP A 41 4.53 -6.37 13.84
CA ASP A 41 5.48 -6.49 14.96
C ASP A 41 5.65 -5.15 15.71
N LEU A 42 5.72 -4.03 14.98
CA LEU A 42 5.84 -2.69 15.55
C LEU A 42 4.57 -2.24 16.27
N ASN A 43 3.40 -2.48 15.68
CA ASN A 43 2.12 -2.20 16.31
C ASN A 43 1.93 -3.04 17.58
N GLY A 44 2.29 -4.32 17.54
CA GLY A 44 2.27 -5.20 18.71
C GLY A 44 3.22 -4.73 19.82
N LEU A 45 4.42 -4.25 19.47
CA LEU A 45 5.37 -3.70 20.44
C LEU A 45 4.84 -2.45 21.14
N ILE A 46 4.13 -1.57 20.41
CA ILE A 46 3.65 -0.28 20.90
C ILE A 46 2.24 -0.39 21.51
N GLY A 47 1.51 -1.48 21.23
CA GLY A 47 0.13 -1.68 21.66
C GLY A 47 -0.89 -0.90 20.84
N LEU A 48 -0.63 -0.74 19.53
CA LEU A 48 -1.54 -0.05 18.62
C LEU A 48 -2.44 -1.03 17.90
N GLU A 49 -3.73 -0.72 17.86
CA GLU A 49 -4.69 -1.41 17.02
C GLU A 49 -4.68 -0.81 15.62
N ALA A 50 -4.92 -1.64 14.60
CA ALA A 50 -5.04 -1.20 13.23
C ALA A 50 -6.23 -0.22 13.08
N GLU A 51 -6.01 0.88 12.38
CA GLU A 51 -7.07 1.85 12.07
C GLU A 51 -7.70 1.52 10.71
N SER A 52 -9.03 1.48 10.61
CA SER A 52 -9.68 1.31 9.30
C SER A 52 -9.64 2.63 8.53
N ASP A 53 -9.17 2.60 7.29
CA ASP A 53 -9.18 3.76 6.39
C ASP A 53 -10.15 3.56 5.21
N ASP A 54 -10.66 4.67 4.67
CA ASP A 54 -11.72 4.71 3.67
C ASP A 54 -11.15 4.73 2.23
N THR A 55 -10.25 3.77 1.95
CA THR A 55 -9.75 3.57 0.57
C THR A 55 -10.83 2.92 -0.30
N SER A 56 -11.34 3.71 -1.25
CA SER A 56 -12.38 3.32 -2.21
C SER A 56 -11.80 2.83 -3.54
N ALA A 57 -12.43 1.79 -4.11
CA ALA A 57 -12.14 1.28 -5.46
C ALA A 57 -12.27 2.35 -6.56
N ALA A 58 -13.01 3.43 -6.30
CA ALA A 58 -13.14 4.57 -7.21
C ALA A 58 -11.79 5.27 -7.51
N ALA A 59 -10.75 5.08 -6.68
CA ALA A 59 -9.43 5.64 -6.90
C ALA A 59 -8.57 4.84 -7.93
N VAL A 60 -8.90 3.57 -8.18
CA VAL A 60 -8.07 2.66 -9.00
C VAL A 60 -7.92 3.14 -10.46
N PRO A 61 -8.96 3.63 -11.16
CA PRO A 61 -8.81 4.15 -12.52
C PRO A 61 -7.80 5.32 -12.60
N ARG A 62 -7.76 6.19 -11.58
CA ARG A 62 -6.82 7.30 -11.53
C ARG A 62 -5.38 6.82 -11.36
N VAL A 63 -5.16 5.79 -10.54
CA VAL A 63 -3.83 5.16 -10.38
C VAL A 63 -3.38 4.53 -11.70
N CYS A 64 -4.25 3.75 -12.35
CA CYS A 64 -3.96 3.13 -13.64
C CYS A 64 -3.61 4.17 -14.73
N ALA A 65 -4.35 5.28 -14.79
CA ALA A 65 -4.06 6.38 -15.72
C ALA A 65 -2.66 6.98 -15.47
N ARG A 66 -2.28 7.19 -14.20
CA ARG A 66 -0.95 7.72 -13.84
C ARG A 66 0.17 6.73 -14.20
N LEU A 67 -0.03 5.44 -13.96
CA LEU A 67 0.93 4.39 -14.32
C LEU A 67 1.14 4.34 -15.85
N THR A 68 0.04 4.39 -16.61
CA THR A 68 0.11 4.43 -18.08
C THR A 68 0.85 5.67 -18.56
N ALA A 69 0.54 6.85 -18.00
CA ALA A 69 1.22 8.10 -18.35
C ALA A 69 2.72 8.09 -17.99
N ALA A 70 3.12 7.28 -17.00
CA ALA A 70 4.52 7.06 -16.63
C ALA A 70 5.21 5.97 -17.48
N GLY A 71 4.51 5.37 -18.46
CA GLY A 71 5.07 4.38 -19.39
C GLY A 71 4.97 2.93 -18.93
N TYR A 72 4.28 2.65 -17.81
CA TYR A 72 4.08 1.27 -17.36
C TYR A 72 3.00 0.57 -18.21
N LYS A 73 3.30 -0.67 -18.60
CA LYS A 73 2.31 -1.57 -19.18
C LYS A 73 1.42 -2.11 -18.08
N LEU A 74 0.11 -1.95 -18.21
CA LEU A 74 -0.87 -2.51 -17.28
C LEU A 74 -1.27 -3.93 -17.67
N ARG A 75 -1.66 -4.73 -16.68
CA ARG A 75 -2.23 -6.06 -16.91
C ARG A 75 -3.53 -5.96 -17.71
N SER A 76 -3.80 -6.97 -18.55
CA SER A 76 -4.99 -7.04 -19.40
C SER A 76 -6.30 -7.19 -18.62
N SER A 77 -6.24 -7.71 -17.39
CA SER A 77 -7.36 -7.80 -16.46
C SER A 77 -6.89 -7.26 -15.12
N VAL A 78 -7.38 -6.06 -14.77
CA VAL A 78 -7.17 -5.42 -13.47
C VAL A 78 -8.44 -5.60 -12.65
N ASP A 79 -8.30 -6.28 -11.51
CA ASP A 79 -9.36 -6.33 -10.50
C ASP A 79 -9.22 -5.13 -9.55
N ALA A 80 -10.06 -4.12 -9.77
CA ALA A 80 -10.04 -2.91 -8.96
C ALA A 80 -10.54 -3.15 -7.52
N ALA A 81 -11.39 -4.15 -7.30
CA ALA A 81 -11.88 -4.49 -5.97
C ALA A 81 -10.78 -5.19 -5.16
N GLU A 82 -10.07 -6.14 -5.77
CA GLU A 82 -8.92 -6.82 -5.15
C GLU A 82 -7.84 -5.79 -4.76
N PHE A 83 -7.46 -4.90 -5.68
CA PHE A 83 -6.47 -3.87 -5.38
C PHE A 83 -6.89 -2.95 -4.23
N ALA A 84 -8.15 -2.49 -4.23
CA ALA A 84 -8.66 -1.62 -3.19
C ALA A 84 -8.67 -2.31 -1.81
N GLU A 85 -9.06 -3.58 -1.76
CA GLU A 85 -9.05 -4.39 -0.54
C GLU A 85 -7.64 -4.57 0.01
N GLN A 86 -6.71 -5.03 -0.84
CA GLN A 86 -5.32 -5.26 -0.46
C GLN A 86 -4.62 -3.97 -0.01
N ARG A 87 -4.96 -2.84 -0.64
CA ARG A 87 -4.45 -1.52 -0.26
C ARG A 87 -5.01 -1.06 1.09
N ARG A 88 -6.30 -1.30 1.36
CA ARG A 88 -6.92 -0.96 2.66
C ARG A 88 -6.27 -1.72 3.80
N SER A 89 -6.04 -3.03 3.62
CA SER A 89 -5.30 -3.85 4.59
C SER A 89 -3.90 -3.31 4.85
N THR A 90 -3.19 -2.88 3.80
CA THR A 90 -1.84 -2.29 3.90
C THR A 90 -1.86 -0.98 4.70
N LEU A 91 -2.78 -0.07 4.39
CA LEU A 91 -2.97 1.21 5.09
C LEU A 91 -3.32 1.01 6.57
N ALA A 92 -4.21 0.08 6.87
CA ALA A 92 -4.66 -0.19 8.23
C ALA A 92 -3.51 -0.59 9.16
N GLY A 93 -2.50 -1.27 8.61
CA GLY A 93 -1.29 -1.61 9.35
C GLY A 93 -0.50 -0.37 9.78
N TYR A 94 -0.16 0.55 8.88
CA TYR A 94 0.78 1.64 9.22
C TYR A 94 0.12 2.97 9.62
N ALA A 95 -1.20 3.14 9.44
CA ALA A 95 -1.92 4.34 9.85
C ALA A 95 -1.75 4.68 11.35
N PRO A 96 -1.79 3.72 12.30
CA PRO A 96 -1.53 4.02 13.71
C PRO A 96 -0.12 4.56 13.98
N LEU A 97 0.89 4.03 13.28
CA LEU A 97 2.26 4.55 13.39
C LEU A 97 2.38 5.96 12.82
N LEU A 98 1.62 6.29 11.76
CA LEU A 98 1.56 7.64 11.21
C LEU A 98 0.90 8.62 12.18
N SER A 99 -0.17 8.24 12.88
CA SER A 99 -0.92 9.14 13.76
C SER A 99 -0.07 9.59 14.96
N ILE A 100 0.84 8.73 15.45
CA ILE A 100 1.77 9.08 16.55
C ILE A 100 2.95 9.92 16.07
N LEU A 101 3.44 9.66 14.85
CA LEU A 101 4.64 10.30 14.32
C LEU A 101 4.35 11.57 13.52
N ALA A 102 3.09 11.83 13.17
CA ALA A 102 2.69 13.10 12.57
C ALA A 102 2.88 14.24 13.58
N PRO A 103 3.48 15.38 13.18
CA PRO A 103 3.59 16.53 14.06
C PRO A 103 2.18 16.96 14.47
N ARG A 104 1.90 17.00 15.79
CA ARG A 104 0.69 17.63 16.32
C ARG A 104 0.66 19.06 15.77
N ARG A 105 -0.25 19.35 14.85
CA ARG A 105 -0.57 20.73 14.49
C ARG A 105 -1.02 21.38 15.79
N ARG A 106 -0.18 22.22 16.38
CA ARG A 106 -0.62 23.08 17.48
C ARG A 106 -1.71 24.01 16.94
N PRO A 107 -2.76 24.28 17.73
CA PRO A 107 -3.84 25.18 17.33
C PRO A 107 -3.34 26.59 17.04
#